data_AF-A0A7J9A1F6-F1
#
_entry.id   AF-A0A7J9A1F6-F1
#
_cell.length_a   1.000
_cell.length_b   1.000
_cell.length_c   1.000
_cell.angle_alpha   90.00
_cell.angle_beta   90.00
_cell.angle_gamma   90.00
#
_symmetry.space_group_name_H-M   'P 1'
#
loop_
_entity.id
_entity.type
_entity.pdbx_description
1 polymer ?
#
loop_
_entity_poly.entity_id
_entity_poly.type
_entity_poly.pdbx_seq_one_letter_code
_entity_poly.pdbx_strand_id
1 'polypeptide(L)' 'MIVVAGDALWDNGTVCRKMFTMTCMRPRNPIPHQCTGKRVTIKIVDNCPGCPSTIDLSREAFAIISNPVASIINVDNK' A
#
# COMPACT_ATOMS: atom_id res chain seq x y z
N MET A 1 6.28 8.27 3.65
CA MET A 1 5.17 8.82 2.84
C MET A 1 3.86 8.72 3.62
N ILE A 2 2.83 9.47 3.25
CA ILE A 2 1.51 9.37 3.88
C ILE A 2 0.54 8.57 2.99
N VAL A 3 -0.39 7.86 3.61
CA VAL A 3 -1.37 7.01 2.93
C VAL A 3 -2.72 7.09 3.64
N VAL A 4 -3.77 6.66 2.94
CA VAL A 4 -5.09 6.44 3.54
C VAL A 4 -5.34 4.93 3.68
N ALA A 5 -6.00 4.55 4.77
CA ALA A 5 -6.39 3.16 5.01
C ALA A 5 -7.83 2.96 4.55
N GLY A 6 -8.12 1.84 3.91
CA GLY A 6 -9.51 1.42 3.68
C GLY A 6 -10.13 0.82 4.93
N ASP A 7 -11.44 0.60 4.90
CA ASP A 7 -12.22 0.14 6.05
C ASP A 7 -11.70 -1.17 6.67
N ALA A 8 -11.13 -2.07 5.84
CA ALA A 8 -10.55 -3.34 6.29
C ALA A 8 -9.33 -3.18 7.21
N LEU A 9 -8.62 -2.04 7.14
CA LEU A 9 -7.45 -1.75 7.97
C LEU A 9 -7.70 -0.62 8.97
N TRP A 10 -8.65 0.27 8.70
CA TRP A 10 -8.86 1.47 9.51
C TRP A 10 -9.11 1.17 10.99
N ASP A 11 -9.86 0.11 11.29
CA ASP A 11 -10.13 -0.39 12.65
C ASP A 11 -10.45 0.76 13.64
N ASN A 12 -11.49 1.54 13.34
CA ASN A 12 -11.89 2.72 14.13
C ASN A 12 -10.75 3.72 14.43
N GLY A 13 -9.77 3.83 13.54
CA GLY A 13 -8.65 4.75 13.65
C GLY A 13 -7.49 4.23 14.50
N THR A 14 -7.47 2.97 14.93
CA THR A 14 -6.35 2.40 15.72
C THR A 14 -5.04 2.35 14.93
N VAL A 15 -5.13 2.39 13.60
CA VAL A 15 -3.96 2.44 12.70
C VAL A 15 -3.55 3.87 12.34
N CYS A 16 -4.35 4.88 12.69
CA CYS A 16 -4.03 6.27 12.42
C CYS A 16 -2.73 6.68 13.14
N ARG A 17 -1.86 7.41 12.43
CA ARG A 17 -0.51 7.81 12.84
C ARG A 17 0.49 6.67 13.01
N LYS A 18 0.12 5.40 12.83
CA LYS A 18 1.07 4.28 12.81
C LYS A 18 1.90 4.31 11.52
N MET A 19 3.14 3.84 11.64
CA MET A 19 4.05 3.66 10.51
C MET A 19 4.24 2.19 10.21
N PHE A 20 4.31 1.85 8.93
CA PHE A 20 4.52 0.47 8.46
C PHE A 20 5.60 0.45 7.40
N THR A 21 6.39 -0.62 7.37
CA THR A 21 7.30 -0.87 6.26
C THR A 21 6.66 -1.85 5.31
N MET A 22 6.38 -1.38 4.10
CA MET A 22 5.68 -2.15 3.09
C MET A 22 6.63 -2.66 2.01
N THR A 23 6.38 -3.89 1.56
CA THR A 23 7.07 -4.50 0.43
C THR A 23 6.08 -5.19 -0.49
N CYS A 24 6.33 -5.17 -1.79
CA CYS A 24 5.55 -5.94 -2.75
C CYS A 24 5.89 -7.43 -2.59
N MET A 25 4.92 -8.27 -2.24
CA MET A 25 5.15 -9.69 -1.94
C MET A 25 5.33 -10.52 -3.20
N ARG A 26 4.32 -10.48 -4.08
CA ARG A 26 4.25 -11.31 -5.28
C ARG A 26 3.45 -10.60 -6.37
N PRO A 27 3.73 -10.90 -7.65
CA PRO A 27 2.93 -10.42 -8.74
C PRO A 27 1.49 -10.91 -8.60
N ARG A 28 0.52 -9.99 -8.64
CA ARG A 28 -0.92 -10.30 -8.71
C ARG A 28 -1.37 -10.46 -10.17
N ASN A 29 -0.65 -9.83 -11.09
CA ASN A 29 -0.95 -9.79 -12.51
C ASN A 29 0.26 -10.33 -13.31
N PRO A 30 0.08 -10.80 -14.56
CA PRO A 30 1.18 -11.29 -15.41
C PRO A 30 1.99 -10.12 -16.00
N ILE A 31 2.44 -9.22 -15.13
CA ILE A 31 3.21 -8.03 -15.51
C ILE A 31 4.69 -8.31 -15.23
N PRO A 32 5.56 -8.21 -16.25
CA PRO A 32 7.00 -8.34 -16.07
C PRO A 32 7.49 -7.36 -15.00
N HIS A 33 8.31 -7.85 -14.08
CA HIS A 33 8.93 -7.03 -13.03
C HIS A 33 7.92 -6.23 -12.17
N GLN A 34 6.77 -6.84 -11.83
CA GLN A 34 5.74 -6.17 -11.03
C GLN A 34 6.29 -5.64 -9.70
N CYS A 35 7.09 -6.40 -8.96
CA CYS A 35 7.71 -5.95 -7.70
C CYS A 35 9.16 -5.50 -7.94
N THR A 36 9.56 -4.37 -7.37
CA THR A 36 10.92 -3.84 -7.51
C THR A 36 11.93 -4.43 -6.52
N GLY A 37 11.45 -5.17 -5.51
CA GLY A 37 12.25 -5.67 -4.38
C GLY A 37 12.60 -4.60 -3.33
N LYS A 38 12.18 -3.35 -3.54
CA LYS A 38 12.40 -2.25 -2.58
C LYS A 38 11.33 -2.24 -1.49
N ARG A 39 11.59 -1.44 -0.45
CA ARG A 39 10.67 -1.20 0.66
C ARG A 39 10.31 0.28 0.74
N VAL A 40 9.13 0.58 1.26
CA VAL A 40 8.70 1.95 1.54
C VAL A 40 8.14 2.04 2.94
N THR A 41 8.53 3.08 3.69
CA THR A 41 7.92 3.40 4.99
C THR A 41 6.78 4.40 4.79
N ILE A 42 5.60 4.00 5.23
CA ILE A 42 4.37 4.77 5.13
C ILE A 42 3.86 5.15 6.51
N LYS A 43 3.04 6.20 6.58
CA LYS A 43 2.26 6.60 7.75
C LYS A 43 0.80 6.73 7.35
N ILE A 44 -0.09 6.06 8.06
CA ILE A 44 -1.52 6.19 7.82
C ILE A 44 -2.00 7.48 8.47
N VAL A 45 -2.67 8.34 7.70
CA VAL A 45 -3.14 9.65 8.18
C VAL A 45 -4.63 9.85 8.05
N ASP A 46 -5.33 9.03 7.25
CA ASP A 46 -6.77 9.16 7.05
C ASP A 46 -7.44 7.82 6.72
N ASN A 47 -8.76 7.80 6.80
CA ASN A 47 -9.63 6.72 6.34
C ASN A 47 -10.13 7.00 4.93
N CYS A 48 -10.24 5.97 4.10
CA CYS A 48 -11.03 5.98 2.88
C CYS A 48 -12.26 5.07 3.04
N PRO A 49 -13.43 5.62 3.43
CA PRO A 49 -14.66 4.85 3.53
C PRO A 49 -15.11 4.34 2.15
N GLY A 50 -15.38 3.05 2.04
CA GLY A 50 -15.82 2.41 0.79
C GLY A 50 -14.72 2.19 -0.26
N CYS A 51 -13.46 2.48 0.06
CA CYS A 51 -12.35 2.15 -0.83
C CYS A 51 -12.22 0.61 -0.99
N PRO A 52 -12.04 0.11 -2.22
CA PRO A 52 -11.85 -1.33 -2.45
C PRO A 52 -10.48 -1.84 -1.98
N SER A 53 -9.51 -0.93 -1.77
CA SER A 53 -8.16 -1.23 -1.36
C SER A 53 -7.98 -1.14 0.16
N THR A 54 -7.19 -2.06 0.73
CA THR A 54 -6.82 -2.03 2.16
C THR A 54 -5.98 -0.81 2.52
N ILE A 55 -5.08 -0.40 1.63
CA ILE A 55 -4.23 0.80 1.75
C ILE A 55 -4.21 1.43 0.36
N ASP A 56 -4.43 2.74 0.28
CA ASP A 56 -4.23 3.50 -0.95
C ASP A 56 -2.92 4.30 -0.87
N LEU A 57 -2.00 3.95 -1.77
CA LEU A 57 -0.66 4.52 -1.83
C LEU A 57 -0.66 5.70 -2.79
N SER A 58 0.09 6.76 -2.45
CA SER A 58 0.44 7.76 -3.46
C SER A 58 1.16 7.08 -4.63
N ARG A 59 1.01 7.63 -5.84
CA ARG A 59 1.69 7.11 -7.05
C ARG A 59 3.21 6.96 -6.84
N GLU A 60 3.81 7.88 -6.10
CA GLU A 60 5.22 7.87 -5.74
C GLU A 60 5.57 6.69 -4.83
N ALA A 61 4.79 6.44 -3.78
CA ALA A 61 4.96 5.30 -2.88
C ALA A 61 4.80 3.97 -3.62
N PHE A 62 3.79 3.90 -4.48
CA PHE A 62 3.53 2.72 -5.30
C PHE A 62 4.72 2.42 -6.23
N ALA A 63 5.22 3.44 -6.93
CA ALA A 63 6.33 3.32 -7.88
C ALA A 63 7.66 2.87 -7.23
N ILE A 64 7.84 3.09 -5.92
CA ILE A 64 9.02 2.58 -5.21
C ILE A 64 8.99 1.06 -5.15
N ILE A 65 7.85 0.45 -4.82
CA ILE A 65 7.74 -0.98 -4.51
C ILE A 65 7.20 -1.81 -5.69
N SER A 66 6.52 -1.18 -6.65
CA SER A 66 5.90 -1.87 -7.78
C SER A 66 5.83 -1.03 -9.05
N ASN A 67 5.75 -1.71 -10.21
CA ASN A 67 5.45 -1.08 -11.49
C ASN A 67 4.03 -0.46 -11.47
N PRO A 68 3.87 0.86 -11.65
CA PRO A 68 2.58 1.56 -11.60
C PRO A 68 1.51 1.01 -12.56
N VAL A 69 1.92 0.33 -13.63
CA VAL A 69 1.00 -0.33 -14.58
C VAL A 69 0.21 -1.46 -13.91
N ALA A 70 0.73 -2.05 -12.82
CA ALA A 70 0.06 -3.14 -12.13
C ALA A 70 -1.24 -2.76 -11.43
N SER A 71 -1.46 -1.46 -11.15
CA SER A 71 -2.63 -0.88 -10.49
C SER A 71 -2.87 -1.38 -9.06
N ILE A 72 -2.94 -2.70 -8.84
CA ILE A 72 -3.17 -3.36 -7.54
C ILE A 72 -2.11 -4.42 -7.30
N ILE A 73 -1.55 -4.43 -6.10
CA ILE A 73 -0.50 -5.35 -5.65
C ILE A 73 -0.84 -5.97 -4.29
N ASN A 74 -0.28 -7.15 -4.01
CA ASN A 74 -0.29 -7.70 -2.65
C ASN A 74 0.98 -7.27 -1.93
N VAL A 75 0.83 -6.83 -0.68
CA VAL A 75 1.89 -6.20 0.12
C VAL A 75 2.02 -6.89 1.46
N ASP A 76 3.26 -6.97 1.95
CA ASP A 76 3.57 -7.36 3.33
C ASP A 76 3.77 -6.10 4.16
N ASN A 77 3.13 -6.03 5.32
CA ASN A 77 3.34 -4.98 6.32
C ASN A 77 4.06 -5.57 7.52
N LYS A 78 5.34 -5.22 7.67
CA LYS A 78 6.10 -5.46 8.90
C LYS A 78 6.21 -4.18 9.72
#